data_AF-A0A7Z8G3M9-F1
#
_entry.id   AF-A0A7Z8G3M9-F1
#
_cell.length_a   1.000
_cell.length_b   1.000
_cell.length_c   1.000
_cell.angle_alpha   90.00
_cell.angle_beta   90.00
_cell.angle_gamma   90.00
#
_symmetry.space_group_name_H-M   'P 1'
#
loop_
_entity.id
_entity.type
_entity.pdbx_description
1 polymer ?
#
loop_
_entity_poly.entity_id
_entity_poly.type
_entity_poly.pdbx_seq_one_letter_code
_entity_poly.pdbx_strand_id
1 'polypeptide(L)'
;DSLLGGSGNDHLYGESGDDTLEGGTGNDYLSGGYGNDIYRFSKGDGQDIIEDAYGNDTIIIESKYSDLIFIKQDQQLKIDYSNSDSIMVNSWFSSSSKQIESIQTTDGYILDTSKMNQLITKIAEFSDSKGMTSFTTIEKNSKEYQEILNQFWAK
;
A
#
# COMPACT_ATOMS: atom_id res chain seq x y z
N ASP A 1 16.23 -0.73 -11.89
CA ASP A 1 15.88 -1.77 -12.89
C ASP A 1 14.37 -1.87 -13.11
N SER A 2 13.93 -2.78 -13.99
CA SER A 2 12.52 -3.14 -14.16
C SER A 2 12.37 -4.65 -14.02
N LEU A 3 11.61 -5.08 -13.01
CA LEU A 3 11.39 -6.47 -12.65
C LEU A 3 9.91 -6.81 -12.84
N LEU A 4 9.64 -7.82 -13.66
CA LEU A 4 8.30 -8.28 -13.98
C LEU A 4 8.19 -9.78 -13.65
N GLY A 5 7.28 -10.16 -12.75
CA GLY A 5 7.02 -11.57 -12.39
C GLY A 5 6.13 -12.26 -13.42
N GLY A 6 5.01 -11.61 -13.75
CA GLY A 6 4.07 -12.04 -14.77
C GLY A 6 2.93 -12.87 -14.18
N SER A 7 2.98 -14.19 -14.30
CA SER A 7 1.94 -15.07 -13.76
C SER A 7 2.55 -16.15 -12.89
N GLY A 8 1.95 -16.36 -11.72
CA GLY A 8 2.46 -17.28 -10.72
C GLY A 8 2.81 -16.52 -9.45
N ASN A 9 3.36 -17.23 -8.46
CA ASN A 9 3.82 -16.60 -7.23
C ASN A 9 5.33 -16.37 -7.38
N ASP A 10 5.72 -15.12 -7.56
CA ASP A 10 7.07 -14.70 -7.87
C ASP A 10 7.78 -14.07 -6.66
N HIS A 11 9.11 -14.07 -6.72
CA HIS A 11 9.96 -13.35 -5.77
C HIS A 11 10.86 -12.41 -6.56
N LEU A 12 10.66 -11.10 -6.40
CA LEU A 12 11.41 -10.07 -7.09
C LEU A 12 12.29 -9.30 -6.09
N TYR A 13 13.56 -9.08 -6.46
CA TYR A 13 14.57 -8.42 -5.62
C TYR A 13 15.26 -7.33 -6.45
N GLY A 14 15.01 -6.06 -6.15
CA GLY A 14 15.66 -4.90 -6.79
C GLY A 14 17.09 -4.64 -6.30
N GLU A 15 17.35 -4.98 -5.03
CA GLU A 15 18.63 -4.82 -4.35
C GLU A 15 19.04 -3.36 -4.09
N SER A 16 19.72 -2.71 -5.02
CA SER A 16 20.24 -1.35 -4.85
C SER A 16 20.11 -0.58 -6.15
N GLY A 17 19.58 0.63 -6.07
CA GLY A 17 19.23 1.45 -7.22
C GLY A 17 17.76 1.80 -7.18
N ASP A 18 17.32 2.65 -8.11
CA ASP A 18 15.90 2.95 -8.25
C ASP A 18 15.25 1.85 -9.13
N ASP A 19 14.39 1.03 -8.53
CA ASP A 19 13.77 -0.12 -9.17
C ASP A 19 12.28 0.09 -9.46
N THR A 20 11.77 -0.63 -10.45
CA THR A 20 10.33 -0.76 -10.71
C THR A 20 9.96 -2.23 -10.68
N LEU A 21 9.10 -2.62 -9.74
CA LEU A 21 8.68 -3.98 -9.49
C LEU A 21 7.19 -4.15 -9.79
N GLU A 22 6.86 -5.15 -10.60
CA GLU A 22 5.48 -5.55 -10.92
C GLU A 22 5.41 -7.09 -10.82
N GLY A 23 4.73 -7.57 -9.77
CA GLY A 23 4.55 -9.02 -9.55
C GLY A 23 3.69 -9.64 -10.65
N GLY A 24 2.57 -8.99 -10.95
CA GLY A 24 1.58 -9.49 -11.90
C GLY A 24 0.54 -10.35 -11.19
N THR A 25 0.01 -11.37 -11.84
CA THR A 25 -1.03 -12.23 -11.25
C THR A 25 -0.44 -13.34 -10.39
N GLY A 26 -0.88 -13.46 -9.14
CA GLY A 26 -0.43 -14.45 -8.19
C GLY A 26 -0.37 -13.88 -6.77
N ASN A 27 0.42 -14.49 -5.90
CA ASN A 27 0.74 -13.89 -4.62
C ASN A 27 2.25 -13.71 -4.56
N ASP A 28 2.68 -12.48 -4.75
CA ASP A 28 4.08 -12.16 -5.01
C ASP A 28 4.79 -11.60 -3.77
N TYR A 29 6.10 -11.80 -3.73
CA TYR A 29 6.99 -11.15 -2.77
C TYR A 29 7.89 -10.18 -3.52
N LEU A 30 7.79 -8.89 -3.19
CA LEU A 30 8.50 -7.80 -3.84
C LEU A 30 9.42 -7.12 -2.83
N SER A 31 10.72 -7.11 -3.09
CA SER A 31 11.69 -6.39 -2.28
C SER A 31 12.49 -5.41 -3.15
N GLY A 32 12.24 -4.12 -2.99
CA GLY A 32 12.93 -3.05 -3.71
C GLY A 32 14.36 -2.91 -3.22
N GLY A 33 14.53 -2.65 -1.92
CA GLY A 33 15.85 -2.61 -1.28
C GLY A 33 16.29 -1.17 -1.02
N TYR A 34 17.47 -0.79 -1.47
CA TYR A 34 17.96 0.58 -1.32
C TYR A 34 17.73 1.39 -2.58
N GLY A 35 17.12 2.56 -2.48
CA GLY A 35 16.87 3.43 -3.62
C GLY A 35 15.47 4.00 -3.55
N ASN A 36 15.00 4.68 -4.59
CA ASN A 36 13.60 5.11 -4.66
C ASN A 36 12.87 4.18 -5.61
N ASP A 37 12.13 3.24 -5.04
CA ASP A 37 11.51 2.14 -5.74
C ASP A 37 10.05 2.44 -6.07
N ILE A 38 9.58 1.78 -7.14
CA ILE A 38 8.20 1.88 -7.61
C ILE A 38 7.60 0.48 -7.65
N TYR A 39 6.54 0.27 -6.88
CA TYR A 39 5.76 -0.96 -6.89
C TYR A 39 4.44 -0.72 -7.62
N ARG A 40 4.14 -1.54 -8.64
CA ARG A 40 2.92 -1.40 -9.44
C ARG A 40 1.98 -2.56 -9.20
N PHE A 41 0.72 -2.22 -8.96
CA PHE A 41 -0.35 -3.18 -8.74
C PHE A 41 -1.55 -2.86 -9.61
N SER A 42 -2.04 -3.89 -10.28
CA SER A 42 -3.23 -3.91 -11.11
C SER A 42 -4.33 -4.73 -10.46
N LYS A 43 -5.56 -4.57 -10.94
CA LYS A 43 -6.67 -5.38 -10.42
C LYS A 43 -6.52 -6.84 -10.84
N GLY A 44 -6.64 -7.76 -9.88
CA GLY A 44 -6.46 -9.20 -10.09
C GLY A 44 -5.03 -9.68 -9.91
N ASP A 45 -4.12 -8.81 -9.43
CA ASP A 45 -2.75 -9.21 -9.12
C ASP A 45 -2.76 -10.22 -7.98
N GLY A 46 -3.50 -9.96 -6.90
CA GLY A 46 -3.72 -10.93 -5.83
C GLY A 46 -3.25 -10.41 -4.48
N GLN A 47 -2.65 -11.26 -3.66
CA GLN A 47 -2.26 -10.92 -2.29
C GLN A 47 -0.74 -10.88 -2.17
N ASP A 48 -0.20 -9.67 -2.32
CA ASP A 48 1.24 -9.46 -2.44
C ASP A 48 1.85 -8.92 -1.16
N ILE A 49 3.15 -9.13 -1.04
CA ILE A 49 3.96 -8.70 0.10
C ILE A 49 5.05 -7.78 -0.42
N ILE A 50 5.20 -6.62 0.23
CA ILE A 50 6.34 -5.73 0.04
C ILE A 50 7.26 -5.83 1.25
N GLU A 51 8.56 -5.99 0.98
CA GLU A 51 9.62 -5.76 1.96
C GLU A 51 10.62 -4.73 1.45
N ASP A 52 10.52 -3.53 2.00
CA ASP A 52 11.33 -2.39 1.60
C ASP A 52 12.52 -2.15 2.55
N ALA A 53 13.45 -1.27 2.16
CA ALA A 53 14.44 -0.67 3.04
C ALA A 53 14.43 0.88 2.95
N TYR A 54 15.52 1.52 2.53
CA TYR A 54 15.64 2.98 2.60
C TYR A 54 15.38 3.59 1.23
N GLY A 55 14.47 4.56 1.19
CA GLY A 55 14.08 5.19 -0.06
C GLY A 55 13.08 6.33 0.11
N ASN A 56 12.64 6.86 -1.03
CA ASN A 56 11.36 7.56 -1.14
C ASN A 56 10.50 6.77 -2.11
N ASP A 57 9.87 5.74 -1.60
CA ASP A 57 9.27 4.67 -2.38
C ASP A 57 7.82 5.01 -2.71
N THR A 58 7.36 4.48 -3.84
CA THR A 58 6.02 4.76 -4.35
C THR A 58 5.30 3.47 -4.69
N ILE A 59 4.11 3.29 -4.13
CA ILE A 59 3.14 2.32 -4.64
C ILE A 59 2.24 3.02 -5.67
N ILE A 60 2.04 2.40 -6.83
CA ILE A 60 1.07 2.80 -7.84
C ILE A 60 -0.02 1.72 -7.93
N ILE A 61 -1.28 2.11 -7.69
CA ILE A 61 -2.41 1.18 -7.64
C ILE A 61 -3.42 1.52 -8.75
N GLU A 62 -3.82 0.51 -9.54
CA GLU A 62 -4.96 0.57 -10.46
C GLU A 62 -6.30 0.52 -9.71
N SER A 63 -6.54 1.52 -8.86
CA SER A 63 -7.77 1.70 -8.11
C SER A 63 -8.05 3.19 -7.90
N LYS A 64 -9.17 3.51 -7.28
CA LYS A 64 -9.46 4.87 -6.79
C LYS A 64 -8.97 5.01 -5.36
N TYR A 65 -8.54 6.20 -4.97
CA TYR A 65 -8.14 6.42 -3.58
C TYR A 65 -9.28 6.12 -2.59
N SER A 66 -10.52 6.44 -2.96
CA SER A 66 -11.73 6.17 -2.15
C SER A 66 -12.03 4.68 -1.99
N ASP A 67 -11.42 3.85 -2.85
CA ASP A 67 -11.59 2.41 -2.83
C ASP A 67 -10.60 1.68 -1.91
N LEU A 68 -9.53 2.34 -1.49
CA LEU A 68 -8.49 1.78 -0.64
C LEU A 68 -8.96 1.62 0.80
N ILE A 69 -8.57 0.51 1.43
CA ILE A 69 -8.74 0.26 2.86
C ILE A 69 -7.37 -0.01 3.48
N PHE A 70 -6.99 0.81 4.45
CA PHE A 70 -5.76 0.65 5.21
C PHE A 70 -6.03 -0.05 6.54
N ILE A 71 -5.26 -1.10 6.83
CA ILE A 71 -5.44 -1.94 8.01
C ILE A 71 -4.08 -2.14 8.66
N LYS A 72 -3.96 -1.79 9.95
CA LYS A 72 -2.81 -2.19 10.76
C LYS A 72 -2.98 -3.65 11.20
N GLN A 73 -2.01 -4.50 10.89
CA GLN A 73 -1.94 -5.89 11.35
C GLN A 73 -0.58 -6.12 12.01
N ASP A 74 -0.56 -6.19 13.34
CA ASP A 74 0.68 -6.21 14.13
C ASP A 74 1.64 -5.07 13.74
N GLN A 75 2.79 -5.41 13.15
CA GLN A 75 3.82 -4.48 12.69
C GLN A 75 3.74 -4.19 11.19
N GLN A 76 2.71 -4.69 10.49
CA GLN A 76 2.52 -4.59 9.05
C GLN A 76 1.37 -3.63 8.72
N LEU A 77 1.45 -2.99 7.56
CA LEU A 77 0.35 -2.24 6.97
C LEU A 77 -0.21 -3.05 5.81
N LYS A 78 -1.49 -3.40 5.88
CA LYS A 78 -2.23 -3.99 4.78
C LYS A 78 -3.06 -2.92 4.06
N ILE A 79 -3.05 -2.96 2.74
CA ILE A 79 -3.83 -2.10 1.85
C ILE A 79 -4.70 -3.00 0.98
N ASP A 80 -6.00 -3.05 1.27
CA ASP A 80 -6.96 -3.71 0.37
C ASP A 80 -7.40 -2.69 -0.68
N TYR A 81 -7.28 -3.06 -1.95
CA TYR A 81 -7.64 -2.19 -3.08
C TYR A 81 -8.70 -2.82 -4.00
N SER A 82 -9.10 -4.06 -3.72
CA SER A 82 -10.22 -4.77 -4.32
C SER A 82 -10.77 -5.84 -3.34
N ASN A 83 -11.74 -6.65 -3.77
CA ASN A 83 -12.26 -7.76 -2.94
C ASN A 83 -11.31 -8.95 -2.85
N SER A 84 -10.41 -9.11 -3.82
CA SER A 84 -9.45 -10.21 -3.90
C SER A 84 -8.01 -9.76 -3.71
N ASP A 85 -7.76 -8.45 -3.85
CA ASP A 85 -6.42 -7.94 -4.03
C ASP A 85 -5.98 -7.06 -2.86
N SER A 86 -4.77 -7.32 -2.36
CA SER A 86 -4.20 -6.62 -1.21
C SER A 86 -2.70 -6.56 -1.27
N ILE A 87 -2.14 -5.49 -0.72
CA ILE A 87 -0.70 -5.31 -0.51
C ILE A 87 -0.43 -5.37 0.99
N MET A 88 0.51 -6.19 1.43
CA MET A 88 0.99 -6.22 2.80
C MET A 88 2.43 -5.70 2.86
N VAL A 89 2.60 -4.49 3.42
CA VAL A 89 3.93 -3.92 3.64
C VAL A 89 4.49 -4.40 4.98
N ASN A 90 5.56 -5.18 4.91
CA ASN A 90 6.19 -5.78 6.06
C ASN A 90 6.86 -4.73 6.95
N SER A 91 6.72 -4.91 8.27
CA SER A 91 7.48 -4.14 9.26
C SER A 91 7.27 -2.61 9.22
N TRP A 92 6.19 -2.14 8.59
CA TRP A 92 5.77 -0.73 8.51
C TRP A 92 5.87 0.04 9.84
N PHE A 93 5.44 -0.59 10.93
CA PHE A 93 5.38 0.04 12.26
C PHE A 93 6.63 -0.22 13.12
N SER A 94 7.68 -0.82 12.54
CA SER A 94 8.93 -1.11 13.24
C SER A 94 9.98 -0.02 13.10
N SER A 95 10.06 0.62 11.93
CA SER A 95 11.04 1.64 11.56
C SER A 95 10.49 2.46 10.39
N SER A 96 10.87 3.73 10.28
CA SER A 96 10.54 4.53 9.09
C SER A 96 11.21 4.00 7.82
N SER A 97 12.36 3.33 7.93
CA SER A 97 13.07 2.67 6.81
C SER A 97 12.42 1.36 6.33
N LYS A 98 11.13 1.18 6.60
CA LYS A 98 10.31 0.04 6.19
C LYS A 98 8.95 0.52 5.68
N GLN A 99 8.77 1.84 5.62
CA GLN A 99 7.55 2.48 5.17
C GLN A 99 7.69 2.75 3.68
N ILE A 100 6.54 2.97 3.04
CA ILE A 100 6.47 3.52 1.70
C ILE A 100 6.02 4.96 1.84
N GLU A 101 6.72 5.88 1.19
CA GLU A 101 6.52 7.30 1.40
C GLU A 101 5.32 7.84 0.63
N SER A 102 4.97 7.22 -0.50
CA SER A 102 3.93 7.73 -1.40
C SER A 102 3.01 6.65 -1.96
N ILE A 103 1.74 7.00 -2.15
CA ILE A 103 0.81 6.17 -2.93
C ILE A 103 0.19 7.01 -4.04
N GLN A 104 0.21 6.48 -5.26
CA GLN A 104 -0.47 7.04 -6.41
C GLN A 104 -1.57 6.09 -6.86
N THR A 105 -2.68 6.68 -7.31
CA THR A 105 -3.84 5.96 -7.82
C THR A 105 -4.11 6.36 -9.26
N THR A 106 -4.60 5.41 -10.06
CA THR A 106 -4.82 5.65 -11.50
C THR A 106 -5.95 6.64 -11.82
N ASP A 107 -6.78 7.02 -10.84
CA ASP A 107 -7.71 8.15 -10.95
C ASP A 107 -7.04 9.53 -10.77
N GLY A 108 -5.71 9.53 -10.61
CA GLY A 108 -4.84 10.70 -10.60
C GLY A 108 -4.58 11.27 -9.21
N TYR A 109 -5.03 10.60 -8.14
CA TYR A 109 -4.81 11.08 -6.78
C TYR A 109 -3.48 10.56 -6.21
N ILE A 110 -2.83 11.43 -5.43
CA ILE A 110 -1.56 11.19 -4.76
C ILE A 110 -1.73 11.41 -3.26
N LEU A 111 -1.28 10.43 -2.50
CA LEU A 111 -1.00 10.55 -1.07
C LEU A 111 0.51 10.73 -0.93
N ASP A 112 0.94 11.97 -0.74
CA ASP A 112 2.35 12.32 -0.69
C ASP A 112 3.00 12.02 0.67
N THR A 113 4.33 12.15 0.68
CA THR A 113 5.20 11.86 1.82
C THR A 113 4.88 12.67 3.08
N SER A 114 4.35 13.88 2.92
CA SER A 114 3.97 14.74 4.05
C SER A 114 2.67 14.28 4.72
N LYS A 115 1.85 13.50 4.02
CA LYS A 115 0.51 13.10 4.44
C LYS A 115 0.36 11.62 4.76
N MET A 116 1.22 10.75 4.23
CA MET A 116 1.12 9.29 4.40
C MET A 116 0.98 8.89 5.87
N ASN A 117 1.94 9.25 6.71
CA ASN A 117 1.90 8.90 8.14
C ASN A 117 0.75 9.55 8.92
N GLN A 118 0.28 10.72 8.49
CA GLN A 118 -0.88 11.38 9.10
C GLN A 118 -2.17 10.62 8.79
N LEU A 119 -2.34 10.17 7.53
CA LEU A 119 -3.48 9.33 7.13
C LEU A 119 -3.49 8.02 7.92
N ILE A 120 -2.37 7.30 7.95
CA ILE A 120 -2.26 6.01 8.65
C ILE A 120 -2.58 6.17 10.14
N THR A 121 -2.12 7.26 10.77
CA THR A 121 -2.47 7.58 12.16
C THR A 121 -3.98 7.79 12.34
N LYS A 122 -4.62 8.58 11.45
CA LYS A 122 -6.07 8.83 11.54
C LYS A 122 -6.91 7.58 11.31
N ILE A 123 -6.48 6.70 10.41
CA ILE A 123 -7.16 5.42 10.17
C ILE A 123 -7.01 4.48 11.37
N ALA A 124 -5.84 4.43 11.99
CA ALA A 124 -5.64 3.67 13.23
C ALA A 124 -6.55 4.18 14.36
N GLU A 125 -6.59 5.50 14.59
CA GLU A 125 -7.49 6.13 15.58
C GLU A 125 -8.96 5.80 15.30
N PHE A 126 -9.38 5.85 14.03
CA PHE A 126 -10.73 5.46 13.62
C PHE A 126 -11.02 3.99 13.96
N SER A 127 -10.11 3.08 13.59
CA SER A 127 -10.25 1.63 13.81
C SER A 127 -10.38 1.30 15.30
N ASP A 128 -9.51 1.89 16.13
CA ASP A 128 -9.53 1.74 17.58
C ASP A 128 -10.84 2.25 18.18
N SER A 129 -11.34 3.41 17.72
CA SER A 129 -12.59 4.00 18.21
C SER A 129 -13.83 3.14 17.93
N LYS A 130 -13.75 2.27 16.91
CA LYS A 130 -14.82 1.36 16.50
C LYS A 130 -14.62 -0.06 17.04
N GLY A 131 -13.50 -0.35 17.73
CA GLY A 131 -13.16 -1.70 18.18
C GLY A 131 -12.94 -2.68 17.03
N MET A 132 -12.48 -2.18 15.88
CA MET A 132 -12.35 -2.97 14.66
C MET A 132 -11.07 -3.80 14.70
N THR A 133 -11.22 -5.12 14.59
CA THR A 133 -10.11 -6.07 14.36
C THR A 133 -10.06 -6.55 12.90
N SER A 134 -11.06 -6.17 12.10
CA SER A 134 -11.13 -6.36 10.65
C SER A 134 -11.99 -5.25 10.03
N PHE A 135 -11.62 -4.79 8.83
CA PHE A 135 -12.47 -3.90 8.04
C PHE A 135 -13.42 -4.72 7.19
N THR A 136 -14.73 -4.45 7.27
CA THR A 136 -15.70 -4.95 6.31
C THR A 136 -16.03 -3.86 5.29
N THR A 137 -16.73 -4.23 4.21
CA THR A 137 -17.21 -3.27 3.20
C THR A 137 -18.14 -2.19 3.77
N ILE A 138 -18.75 -2.42 4.94
CA ILE A 138 -19.64 -1.45 5.60
C ILE A 138 -18.84 -0.28 6.16
N GLU A 139 -17.71 -0.52 6.82
CA GLU A 139 -16.92 0.55 7.43
C GLU A 139 -16.16 1.38 6.38
N LYS A 140 -15.70 0.75 5.28
CA LYS A 140 -15.14 1.47 4.11
C LYS A 140 -16.10 2.55 3.60
N ASN A 141 -17.39 2.21 3.47
CA ASN A 141 -18.41 3.10 2.93
C ASN A 141 -19.01 4.04 3.99
N SER A 142 -18.51 3.99 5.23
CA SER A 142 -18.93 4.95 6.25
C SER A 142 -18.50 6.36 5.85
N LYS A 143 -19.39 7.32 6.10
CA LYS A 143 -19.12 8.74 5.84
C LYS A 143 -17.84 9.20 6.53
N GLU A 144 -17.61 8.75 7.76
CA GLU A 144 -16.45 9.10 8.58
C GLU A 144 -15.13 8.64 7.95
N TYR A 145 -15.06 7.39 7.44
CA TYR A 145 -13.86 6.88 6.78
C TYR A 145 -13.54 7.65 5.49
N GLN A 146 -14.57 7.89 4.68
CA GLN A 146 -14.41 8.64 3.44
C GLN A 146 -14.02 10.11 3.69
N GLU A 147 -14.53 10.72 4.76
CA GLU A 147 -14.10 12.06 5.20
C GLU A 147 -12.64 12.09 5.63
N ILE A 148 -12.13 11.02 6.27
CA ILE A 148 -10.70 10.89 6.57
C ILE A 148 -9.91 10.84 5.26
N LEU A 149 -10.23 9.92 4.33
CA LEU A 149 -9.52 9.83 3.04
C LEU A 149 -9.49 11.18 2.31
N ASN A 150 -10.63 11.85 2.16
CA ASN A 150 -10.73 13.11 1.43
C ASN A 150 -9.84 14.26 1.94
N GLN A 151 -9.34 14.18 3.18
CA GLN A 151 -8.44 15.20 3.74
C GLN A 151 -6.99 15.04 3.25
N PHE A 152 -6.57 13.83 2.86
CA PHE A 152 -5.17 13.52 2.64
C PHE A 152 -4.78 13.38 1.17
N TRP A 153 -5.70 13.03 0.28
CA TRP A 153 -5.39 12.85 -1.13
C TRP A 153 -5.45 14.17 -1.90
N ALA A 154 -4.45 14.41 -2.76
CA ALA A 154 -4.40 15.54 -3.68
C ALA A 154 -4.46 15.04 -5.13
N LYS A 155 -4.91 15.88 -6.06
CA LYS A 155 -4.97 15.60 -7.49
C LYS A 155 -3.97 16.48 -8.24
#